data_AF-A0A497BKL9-F1
#
_entry.id   AF-A0A497BKL9-F1
#
_cell.length_a   1.000
_cell.length_b   1.000
_cell.length_c   1.000
_cell.angle_alpha   90.00
_cell.angle_beta   90.00
_cell.angle_gamma   90.00
#
_symmetry.space_group_name_H-M   'P 1'
#
loop_
_entity.id
_entity.type
_entity.pdbx_description
1 polymer ?
#
loop_
_entity_poly.entity_id
_entity_poly.type
_entity_poly.pdbx_seq_one_letter_code
_entity_poly.pdbx_strand_id
1 'polypeptide(L)'
;MKLQDIILDLHALEERIRAYERKYGITSHDFYELYHAGVLDDEGFEKTREFTRWASAYEMKQEREATFEQLSEERVSRMRRQLPNRPIQLLTTSTFPPTSSTTAMSSSAVG
;
A
#
# COMPACT_ATOMS: atom_id res chain seq x y z
N MET A 1 -0.05 2.11 15.01
CA MET A 1 0.36 1.01 14.11
C MET A 1 1.86 0.82 14.23
N LYS A 2 2.36 -0.40 14.00
CA LYS A 2 3.81 -0.63 13.86
C LYS A 2 4.23 -0.35 12.42
N LEU A 3 5.51 -0.07 12.19
CA LEU A 3 6.04 0.26 10.86
C LEU A 3 5.73 -0.85 9.83
N GLN A 4 5.82 -2.12 10.24
CA GLN A 4 5.49 -3.25 9.38
C GLN A 4 4.02 -3.29 8.98
N ASP A 5 3.11 -2.87 9.87
CA ASP A 5 1.67 -2.88 9.58
C ASP A 5 1.39 -1.84 8.48
N ILE A 6 2.05 -0.68 8.56
CA ILE A 6 1.92 0.39 7.56
C ILE A 6 2.46 -0.07 6.20
N ILE A 7 3.59 -0.78 6.17
CA ILE A 7 4.17 -1.31 4.92
C ILE A 7 3.21 -2.32 4.27
N LEU A 8 2.64 -3.24 5.06
CA LEU A 8 1.69 -4.22 4.56
C LEU A 8 0.41 -3.56 4.05
N ASP A 9 -0.12 -2.56 4.78
CA ASP A 9 -1.26 -1.76 4.35
C ASP A 9 -0.98 -1.03 3.04
N LEU A 10 0.21 -0.41 2.91
CA LEU A 10 0.63 0.27 1.67
C LEU A 10 0.64 -0.68 0.47
N HIS A 11 1.20 -1.88 0.62
CA HIS A 11 1.20 -2.86 -0.46
C HIS A 11 -0.21 -3.28 -0.88
N ALA A 12 -1.12 -3.50 0.08
CA ALA A 12 -2.50 -3.85 -0.20
C ALA A 12 -3.26 -2.70 -0.90
N LEU A 13 -3.06 -1.47 -0.44
CA LEU A 13 -3.66 -0.27 -1.05
C LEU A 13 -3.15 -0.05 -2.46
N GLU A 14 -1.84 -0.18 -2.69
CA GLU A 14 -1.25 -0.09 -4.01
C GLU A 14 -1.78 -1.14 -4.99
N GLU A 15 -1.94 -2.40 -4.56
CA GLU A 15 -2.50 -3.44 -5.42
C GLU A 15 -3.92 -3.10 -5.86
N ARG A 16 -4.74 -2.62 -4.91
CA ARG A 16 -6.10 -2.15 -5.19
C ARG A 16 -6.09 -0.98 -6.17
N ILE A 17 -5.25 0.02 -5.94
CA ILE A 17 -5.15 1.23 -6.78
C ILE A 17 -4.69 0.86 -8.21
N ARG A 18 -3.67 0.01 -8.34
CA ARG A 18 -3.17 -0.49 -9.63
C ARG A 18 -4.22 -1.23 -10.45
N ALA A 19 -5.25 -1.81 -9.82
CA ALA A 19 -6.36 -2.40 -10.56
C ALA A 19 -7.16 -1.34 -11.35
N TYR A 20 -7.36 -0.14 -10.77
CA TYR A 20 -8.05 0.96 -11.42
C TYR A 20 -7.20 1.64 -12.48
N GLU A 21 -5.89 1.81 -12.24
CA GLU A 21 -4.96 2.33 -13.26
C GLU A 21 -4.92 1.44 -14.50
N ARG A 22 -4.88 0.11 -14.30
CA ARG A 22 -4.98 -0.84 -15.42
C ARG A 22 -6.33 -0.79 -16.13
N LYS A 23 -7.42 -0.54 -15.40
CA LYS A 23 -8.78 -0.47 -15.95
C LYS A 23 -9.01 0.80 -16.77
N TYR A 24 -8.54 1.93 -16.28
CA TYR A 24 -8.84 3.26 -16.85
C TYR A 24 -7.70 3.86 -17.68
N GLY A 25 -6.49 3.31 -17.60
CA GLY A 25 -5.36 3.73 -18.43
C GLY A 25 -4.76 5.09 -18.07
N ILE A 26 -5.05 5.59 -16.86
CA ILE A 26 -4.52 6.85 -16.33
C ILE A 26 -3.91 6.62 -14.94
N THR A 27 -3.03 7.53 -14.53
CA THR A 27 -2.45 7.46 -13.18
C THR A 27 -3.52 7.76 -12.13
N SER A 28 -3.38 7.19 -10.93
CA SER A 28 -4.32 7.52 -9.85
C SER A 28 -4.20 8.97 -9.38
N HIS A 29 -3.07 9.62 -9.61
CA HIS A 29 -2.93 11.06 -9.41
C HIS A 29 -3.90 11.83 -10.32
N ASP A 30 -3.83 11.59 -11.63
CA ASP A 30 -4.68 12.31 -12.59
C ASP A 30 -6.16 11.92 -12.44
N PHE A 31 -6.42 10.66 -12.11
CA PHE A 31 -7.78 10.21 -11.78
C PHE A 31 -8.34 10.95 -10.56
N TYR A 32 -7.50 11.27 -9.56
CA TYR A 32 -7.94 11.99 -8.35
C TYR A 32 -8.19 13.45 -8.61
N GLU A 33 -7.35 14.09 -9.42
CA GLU A 33 -7.59 15.45 -9.90
C GLU A 33 -8.95 15.55 -10.61
N LEU A 34 -9.26 14.63 -11.53
CA LEU A 34 -10.54 14.60 -12.24
C LEU A 34 -11.72 14.32 -11.32
N TYR A 35 -11.57 13.37 -10.38
CA TYR A 35 -12.60 13.03 -9.40
C TYR A 35 -12.92 14.21 -8.49
N HIS A 36 -11.88 14.84 -7.93
CA HIS A 36 -12.03 15.99 -7.03
C HIS A 36 -12.56 17.23 -7.77
N ALA A 37 -12.24 17.40 -9.05
CA ALA A 37 -12.80 18.46 -9.88
C ALA A 37 -14.27 18.22 -10.27
N GLY A 38 -14.82 17.02 -10.04
CA GLY A 38 -16.20 16.67 -10.37
C GLY A 38 -16.46 16.60 -11.88
N VAL A 39 -15.44 16.29 -12.68
CA VAL A 39 -15.52 16.25 -14.16
C VAL A 39 -15.60 14.82 -14.73
N LEU A 40 -15.64 13.81 -13.86
CA LEU A 40 -15.81 12.43 -14.28
C LEU A 40 -17.28 12.15 -14.60
N ASP A 41 -17.52 11.41 -15.67
CA ASP A 41 -18.81 10.78 -15.92
C ASP A 41 -18.99 9.58 -14.97
N ASP A 42 -19.48 9.88 -13.77
CA ASP A 42 -19.78 8.95 -12.69
C ASP A 42 -21.28 8.60 -12.60
N GLU A 43 -22.02 8.84 -13.70
CA GLU A 43 -23.45 8.59 -13.75
C GLU A 43 -23.77 7.10 -13.56
N GLY A 44 -24.67 6.83 -12.61
CA GLY A 44 -25.13 5.49 -12.27
C GLY A 44 -24.43 4.88 -11.06
N PHE A 45 -25.24 4.21 -10.24
CA PHE A 45 -24.85 3.70 -8.92
C PHE A 45 -23.55 2.89 -8.89
N GLU A 46 -23.31 2.04 -9.90
CA GLU A 46 -22.10 1.20 -9.96
C GLU A 46 -20.83 2.02 -10.21
N LYS A 47 -20.86 3.01 -11.11
CA LYS A 47 -19.70 3.88 -11.37
C LYS A 47 -19.39 4.75 -10.18
N THR A 48 -20.41 5.42 -9.60
CA THR A 48 -20.23 6.25 -8.41
C THR A 48 -19.59 5.46 -7.28
N ARG A 49 -20.13 4.26 -6.98
CA ARG A 49 -19.61 3.38 -5.93
C ARG A 49 -18.19 2.90 -6.22
N GLU A 50 -17.87 2.64 -7.48
CA GLU A 50 -16.53 2.27 -7.90
C GLU A 50 -15.53 3.40 -7.68
N PHE A 51 -15.85 4.62 -8.13
CA PHE A 51 -14.98 5.78 -7.97
C PHE A 51 -14.79 6.14 -6.50
N THR A 52 -15.85 6.10 -5.69
CA THR A 52 -15.73 6.29 -4.24
C THR A 52 -14.80 5.24 -3.61
N ARG A 53 -14.92 3.97 -4.00
CA ARG A 53 -14.07 2.88 -3.47
C ARG A 53 -12.60 3.05 -3.85
N TRP A 54 -12.34 3.55 -5.04
CA TRP A 54 -10.99 3.84 -5.50
C TRP A 54 -10.43 5.08 -4.77
N ALA A 55 -11.19 6.17 -4.71
CA ALA A 55 -10.80 7.41 -4.04
C ALA A 55 -10.45 7.16 -2.56
N SER A 56 -11.29 6.43 -1.83
CA SER A 56 -11.01 6.08 -0.43
C SER A 56 -9.72 5.25 -0.27
N ALA A 57 -9.38 4.40 -1.25
CA ALA A 57 -8.12 3.65 -1.20
C ALA A 57 -6.92 4.55 -1.49
N TYR A 58 -7.06 5.47 -2.45
CA TYR A 58 -6.02 6.43 -2.81
C TYR A 58 -5.71 7.41 -1.66
N GLU A 59 -6.74 7.96 -1.02
CA GLU A 59 -6.59 8.85 0.14
C GLU A 59 -5.96 8.12 1.33
N MET A 60 -6.39 6.88 1.59
CA MET A 60 -5.79 6.06 2.65
C MET A 60 -4.33 5.73 2.36
N LYS A 61 -3.96 5.51 1.09
CA LYS A 61 -2.56 5.33 0.69
C LYS A 61 -1.76 6.59 1.04
N GLN A 62 -2.25 7.78 0.67
CA GLN A 62 -1.56 9.04 0.97
C GLN A 62 -1.36 9.24 2.48
N GLU A 63 -2.36 8.95 3.31
CA GLU A 63 -2.24 9.02 4.77
C GLU A 63 -1.17 8.04 5.31
N ARG A 64 -1.16 6.81 4.79
CA ARG A 64 -0.19 5.77 5.18
C ARG A 64 1.22 6.10 4.71
N GLU A 65 1.38 6.68 3.53
CA GLU A 65 2.68 7.16 3.03
C GLU A 65 3.22 8.28 3.91
N ALA A 66 2.39 9.27 4.26
CA ALA A 66 2.80 10.34 5.18
C ALA A 66 3.21 9.79 6.56
N THR A 67 2.43 8.85 7.09
CA THR A 67 2.75 8.19 8.37
C THR A 67 4.06 7.39 8.28
N PHE A 68 4.27 6.68 7.18
CA PHE A 68 5.49 5.90 6.94
C PHE A 68 6.72 6.81 6.89
N GLU A 69 6.63 7.92 6.16
CA GLU A 69 7.72 8.89 6.04
C GLU A 69 8.10 9.46 7.41
N GLN A 70 7.11 9.91 8.19
CA GLN A 70 7.35 10.43 9.53
C GLN A 70 8.09 9.42 10.42
N LEU A 71 7.63 8.16 10.46
CA LEU A 71 8.27 7.12 11.28
C LEU A 71 9.68 6.76 10.77
N SER A 72 9.88 6.82 9.46
CA SER A 72 11.19 6.61 8.82
C SER A 72 12.17 7.72 9.22
N GLU A 73 11.77 8.98 9.10
CA GLU A 73 12.55 10.15 9.49
C GLU A 73 12.95 10.11 10.97
N GLU A 74 12.01 9.75 11.86
CA GLU A 74 12.29 9.56 13.28
C GLU A 74 13.32 8.46 13.51
N ARG A 75 13.20 7.33 12.81
CA ARG A 75 14.14 6.21 12.90
C ARG A 75 15.53 6.63 12.42
N VAL A 76 15.63 7.29 11.28
CA VAL A 76 16.89 7.81 10.72
C VAL A 76 17.53 8.83 11.67
N SER A 77 16.73 9.74 12.23
CA SER A 77 17.18 10.75 13.18
C SER A 77 17.72 10.13 14.48
N ARG A 78 17.12 9.03 14.96
CA ARG A 78 17.66 8.25 16.09
C ARG A 78 19.00 7.60 15.75
N MET A 79 19.11 6.96 14.58
CA MET A 79 20.37 6.33 14.14
C MET A 79 21.52 7.35 14.03
N ARG A 80 21.25 8.52 13.42
CA ARG A 80 22.24 9.60 13.29
C ARG A 80 22.72 10.13 14.64
N ARG A 81 21.84 10.25 15.63
CA ARG A 81 22.20 10.71 16.99
C ARG A 81 23.05 9.71 17.76
N GLN A 82 22.84 8.40 17.56
CA GLN A 82 23.57 7.34 18.28
C GLN A 82 24.97 7.08 17.72
N LEU A 83 25.21 7.42 16.45
CA LEU A 83 26.45 7.14 15.74
C LEU A 83 27.03 8.43 15.10
N PRO A 84 27.37 9.47 15.89
CA PRO A 84 28.02 10.64 15.32
C PRO A 84 29.36 10.23 14.69
N ASN A 85 29.59 10.63 13.44
CA ASN A 85 30.80 10.32 12.66
C ASN A 85 31.09 8.83 12.41
N ARG A 86 30.09 7.95 12.44
CA ARG A 86 30.24 6.56 11.98
C ARG A 86 29.24 6.24 10.84
N PRO A 87 29.61 5.37 9.89
CA PRO A 87 28.67 4.92 8.86
C PRO A 87 27.47 4.21 9.50
N ILE A 88 26.27 4.56 9.05
CA ILE A 88 25.02 3.94 9.52
C ILE A 88 24.91 2.55 8.88
N GLN A 89 24.80 1.51 9.70
CA GLN A 89 24.55 0.15 9.22
C GLN A 89 23.05 -0.10 9.14
N LEU A 90 22.53 -0.31 7.93
CA LEU A 90 21.17 -0.77 7.70
C LEU A 90 21.14 -2.28 7.87
N LEU A 91 20.82 -2.74 9.07
CA LEU A 91 20.53 -4.16 9.29
C LEU A 91 19.24 -4.50 8.54
N THR A 92 19.27 -5.56 7.74
CA THR A 92 18.07 -6.09 7.09
C THR A 92 17.02 -6.33 8.17
N THR A 93 15.80 -5.82 7.97
CA THR A 93 14.63 -6.25 8.75
C THR A 93 14.24 -7.67 8.27
N SER A 94 15.18 -8.61 8.35
CA SER A 94 14.99 -9.99 7.92
C SER A 94 14.30 -10.74 9.05
N THR A 95 12.97 -10.71 9.06
CA THR A 95 12.13 -11.86 9.44
C THR A 95 10.74 -11.61 8.86
N PHE A 96 10.56 -11.97 7.60
CA PHE A 96 9.25 -12.43 7.14
C PHE A 96 9.47 -13.86 6.67
N PRO A 97 8.96 -14.88 7.40
CA PRO A 97 8.86 -16.21 6.79
C PRO A 97 7.99 -16.06 5.53
N PRO A 98 8.29 -16.75 4.43
CA PRO A 98 7.30 -16.88 3.36
C PRO A 98 6.06 -17.49 4.00
N THR A 99 4.92 -16.80 3.91
CA THR A 99 3.63 -17.45 4.06
C THR A 99 3.59 -18.51 2.97
N SER A 100 3.90 -19.76 3.33
CA SER A 100 3.67 -20.91 2.48
C SER A 100 2.17 -21.01 2.21
N SER A 101 1.72 -20.36 1.15
CA SER A 101 0.47 -20.70 0.51
C SER A 101 0.66 -22.06 -0.16
N THR A 102 -0.10 -23.04 0.33
CA THR A 102 -0.81 -24.03 -0.48
C THR A 102 0.01 -24.83 -1.49
N THR A 103 0.40 -26.05 -1.10
CA THR A 103 0.61 -27.24 -1.95
C THR A 103 0.55 -28.42 -0.98
N ALA A 104 -0.22 -29.50 -1.11
CA ALA A 104 -1.19 -29.94 -2.09
C ALA A 104 -2.13 -30.95 -1.40
N MET A 105 -3.29 -31.12 -2.01
CA MET A 105 -4.27 -32.20 -1.87
C MET A 105 -3.78 -33.47 -1.15
N SER A 106 -4.31 -33.75 0.04
CA SER A 106 -4.49 -35.12 0.50
C SER A 106 -5.69 -35.71 -0.24
N SER A 107 -5.44 -36.40 -1.35
CA SER A 107 -6.44 -37.27 -1.96
C SER A 107 -6.45 -38.60 -1.22
N SER A 108 -7.49 -38.82 -0.43
CA SER A 108 -7.88 -40.14 0.05
C SER A 108 -8.46 -40.96 -1.11
N ALA A 109 -7.93 -42.16 -1.33
CA ALA A 109 -8.60 -43.28 -1.98
C ALA A 109 -8.10 -44.54 -1.23
N VAL A 110 -8.86 -45.03 -0.25
CA VAL A 110 -9.78 -46.18 -0.38
C VAL A 110 -9.04 -47.40 -0.93
N GLY A 111 -8.69 -48.30 -0.01
CA GLY A 111 -8.47 -49.71 -0.30
C GLY A 111 -9.75 -50.51 -0.16
#